data_AF-U6D405-F1
#
_entry.id   AF-U6D405-F1
#
_cell.length_a   1.000
_cell.length_b   1.000
_cell.length_c   1.000
_cell.angle_alpha   90.00
_cell.angle_beta   90.00
_cell.angle_gamma   90.00
#
_symmetry.space_group_name_H-M   'P 1'
#
loop_
_entity.id
_entity.type
_entity.pdbx_description
1 polymer ?
#
loop_
_entity_poly.entity_id
_entity_poly.type
_entity_poly.pdbx_seq_one_letter_code
_entity_poly.pdbx_strand_id
1 'polypeptide(L)'
;IPELMRILVDLERLDWDKAWDVTVRTCAYTNHTVLPEALERWPVHLIETLLPRHLQIIYEINQRFLNRVAAAFPGDVDRLRRMSLVEEGAVKRINMAHLCIAGSHAVNGVARIHSEILKKTIFKDFYELEPHKFQNKTNGITPRRWLVLCNPGLAEVIAERIGEDYISDLDQLRKLLSFVDDEAFIRDVAKVKQENKLKFAAYLEKEYKVHINPNSLFDIQVKRIHEYKRQLLNCLHIITLYNRIKQDPNRFVVPRTVMIGGKAAPGYHMAKMIIKLITAIGDVVNHDPVVGDRLRVIFLENYRVSLAEKVIPAADLSEQISTAGTEASGTGNMKFML
;
A
#
# COMPACT_ATOMS: atom_id res chain seq x y z
N ILE A 1 -14.55 18.12 7.49
CA ILE A 1 -14.39 19.56 7.18
C ILE A 1 -15.74 20.26 7.05
N PRO A 2 -16.55 20.09 5.97
CA PRO A 2 -17.80 20.85 5.82
C PRO A 2 -18.83 20.53 6.90
N GLU A 3 -18.85 19.30 7.43
CA GLU A 3 -19.73 18.95 8.56
C GLU A 3 -19.34 19.66 9.86
N LEU A 4 -18.05 19.81 10.15
CA LEU A 4 -17.60 20.55 11.33
C LEU A 4 -17.98 22.03 11.19
N MET A 5 -17.78 22.61 10.01
CA MET A 5 -18.26 23.96 9.71
C MET A 5 -19.78 24.09 9.88
N ARG A 6 -20.55 23.12 9.40
CA ARG A 6 -22.02 23.12 9.53
C ARG A 6 -22.44 23.15 11.00
N ILE A 7 -21.86 22.30 11.84
CA ILE A 7 -22.18 22.27 13.27
C ILE A 7 -21.80 23.61 13.93
N LEU A 8 -20.56 24.07 13.72
CA LEU A 8 -20.06 25.29 14.37
C LEU A 8 -20.85 26.54 13.95
N VAL A 9 -21.18 26.68 12.67
CA VAL A 9 -21.88 27.86 12.14
C VAL A 9 -23.39 27.77 12.37
N ASP A 10 -24.02 26.66 11.97
CA ASP A 10 -25.48 26.57 11.93
C ASP A 10 -26.08 26.26 13.30
N LEU A 11 -25.40 25.47 14.13
CA LEU A 11 -25.91 25.02 15.43
C LEU A 11 -25.30 25.83 16.57
N GLU A 12 -23.97 25.90 16.64
CA GLU A 12 -23.25 26.60 17.71
C GLU A 12 -23.16 28.13 17.49
N ARG A 13 -23.64 28.61 16.32
CA ARG A 13 -23.72 30.04 15.98
C ARG A 13 -22.39 30.78 16.05
N LEU A 14 -21.27 30.09 15.77
CA LEU A 14 -19.98 30.75 15.60
C LEU A 14 -19.97 31.54 14.29
N ASP A 15 -19.32 32.70 14.31
CA ASP A 15 -18.93 33.41 13.10
C ASP A 15 -18.11 32.50 12.18
N TRP A 16 -18.29 32.68 10.87
CA TRP A 16 -17.64 31.83 9.86
C TRP A 16 -16.12 31.73 10.05
N ASP A 17 -15.44 32.87 10.23
CA ASP A 17 -13.98 32.90 10.31
C ASP A 17 -13.47 32.21 11.58
N LYS A 18 -14.20 32.32 12.69
CA LYS A 18 -13.89 31.60 13.93
C LYS A 18 -14.11 30.09 13.78
N ALA A 19 -15.22 29.69 13.17
CA ALA A 19 -15.49 28.28 12.88
C ALA A 19 -14.45 27.68 11.91
N TRP A 20 -14.00 28.46 10.93
CA TRP A 20 -12.98 28.05 9.96
C TRP A 20 -11.60 27.90 10.60
N ASP A 21 -11.17 28.84 11.46
CA ASP A 21 -9.91 28.71 12.22
C ASP A 21 -9.89 27.41 13.05
N VAL A 22 -10.97 27.15 13.80
CA VAL A 22 -11.11 25.91 14.60
C VAL A 22 -11.02 24.68 13.70
N THR A 23 -11.73 24.68 12.56
CA THR A 23 -11.75 23.56 11.62
C THR A 23 -10.37 23.25 11.07
N VAL A 24 -9.66 24.27 10.56
CA VAL A 24 -8.31 24.10 9.98
C VAL A 24 -7.32 23.62 11.03
N ARG A 25 -7.33 24.20 12.23
CA ARG A 25 -6.43 23.82 13.33
C ARG A 25 -6.68 22.43 13.88
N THR A 26 -7.88 21.89 13.71
CA THR A 26 -8.24 20.55 14.16
C THR A 26 -7.94 19.49 13.11
N CYS A 27 -8.13 19.79 11.83
CA CYS A 27 -8.03 18.80 10.76
C CYS A 27 -6.60 18.68 10.18
N ALA A 28 -6.13 17.45 9.99
CA ALA A 28 -4.92 17.10 9.24
C ALA A 28 -5.25 16.04 8.17
N TYR A 29 -4.59 16.10 7.02
CA TYR A 29 -4.85 15.24 5.87
C TYR A 29 -3.64 14.38 5.50
N THR A 30 -3.83 13.06 5.41
CA THR A 30 -2.82 12.14 4.86
C THR A 30 -3.25 11.67 3.48
N ASN A 31 -2.40 11.90 2.47
CA ASN A 31 -2.60 11.36 1.14
C ASN A 31 -1.89 9.99 1.00
N HIS A 32 -2.60 9.02 0.43
CA HIS A 32 -2.15 7.62 0.29
C HIS A 32 -1.96 7.16 -1.18
N THR A 33 -2.08 8.07 -2.16
CA THR A 33 -2.11 7.70 -3.57
C THR A 33 -1.83 8.89 -4.48
N VAL A 34 -1.12 8.62 -5.57
CA VAL A 34 -0.93 9.53 -6.70
C VAL A 34 -1.80 9.17 -7.90
N LEU A 35 -2.54 8.07 -7.81
CA LEU A 35 -3.37 7.55 -8.89
C LEU A 35 -4.66 8.37 -9.02
N PRO A 36 -4.99 8.91 -10.20
CA PRO A 36 -6.16 9.77 -10.40
C PRO A 36 -7.48 9.13 -9.98
N GLU A 37 -7.64 7.83 -10.17
CA GLU A 37 -8.84 7.07 -9.82
C GLU A 37 -9.13 7.04 -8.31
N ALA A 38 -8.12 7.33 -7.48
CA ALA A 38 -8.25 7.38 -6.03
C ALA A 38 -8.29 8.82 -5.48
N LEU A 39 -8.24 9.83 -6.36
CA LEU A 39 -8.52 11.23 -6.02
C LEU A 39 -10.02 11.49 -6.25
N GLU A 40 -10.80 11.45 -5.17
CA GLU A 40 -12.25 11.50 -5.22
C GLU A 40 -12.78 12.81 -5.81
N ARG A 41 -13.63 12.67 -6.84
CA ARG A 41 -14.32 13.78 -7.52
C ARG A 41 -15.82 13.52 -7.59
N TRP A 42 -16.56 14.13 -6.68
CA TRP A 42 -18.00 13.89 -6.56
C TRP A 42 -18.79 14.84 -7.47
N PRO A 43 -19.73 14.34 -8.30
CA PRO A 43 -20.61 15.21 -9.08
C PRO A 43 -21.39 16.18 -8.19
N VAL A 44 -21.43 17.45 -8.57
CA VAL A 44 -22.10 18.50 -7.80
C VAL A 44 -23.58 18.17 -7.56
N HIS A 45 -24.30 17.75 -8.60
CA HIS A 45 -25.74 17.42 -8.50
C HIS A 45 -26.03 16.30 -7.48
N LEU A 46 -25.09 15.38 -7.27
CA LEU A 46 -25.21 14.30 -6.30
C LEU A 46 -25.10 14.86 -4.87
N ILE A 47 -24.11 15.72 -4.62
CA ILE A 47 -23.94 16.38 -3.31
C ILE A 47 -25.10 17.33 -3.06
N GLU A 48 -25.56 18.06 -4.08
CA GLU A 48 -26.71 18.97 -3.98
C GLU A 48 -27.97 18.24 -3.50
N THR A 49 -28.23 17.06 -4.07
CA THR A 49 -29.40 16.25 -3.71
C THR A 49 -29.29 15.67 -2.30
N LEU A 50 -28.11 15.13 -1.93
CA LEU A 50 -27.92 14.41 -0.67
C LEU A 50 -27.59 15.33 0.52
N LEU A 51 -26.78 16.36 0.29
CA LEU A 51 -26.14 17.22 1.28
C LEU A 51 -26.17 18.70 0.82
N PRO A 52 -27.36 19.29 0.59
CA PRO A 52 -27.49 20.63 0.01
C PRO A 52 -26.80 21.70 0.86
N ARG A 53 -26.87 21.61 2.19
CA ARG A 53 -26.20 22.56 3.08
C ARG A 53 -24.68 22.44 3.01
N HIS A 54 -24.14 21.22 2.94
CA HIS A 54 -22.69 21.01 2.79
C HIS A 54 -22.19 21.57 1.47
N LEU A 55 -22.96 21.47 0.39
CA LEU A 55 -22.59 22.06 -0.89
C LEU A 55 -22.46 23.59 -0.78
N GLN A 56 -23.40 24.26 -0.12
CA GLN A 56 -23.31 25.70 0.14
C GLN A 56 -22.04 26.05 0.92
N ILE A 57 -21.73 25.30 1.97
CA ILE A 57 -20.52 25.47 2.77
C ILE A 57 -19.26 25.25 1.91
N ILE A 58 -19.25 24.24 1.04
CA ILE A 58 -18.13 23.96 0.13
C ILE A 58 -17.93 25.11 -0.86
N TYR A 59 -19.00 25.70 -1.39
CA TYR A 59 -18.91 26.86 -2.28
C TYR A 59 -18.34 28.09 -1.55
N GLU A 60 -18.78 28.35 -0.32
CA GLU A 60 -18.25 29.44 0.49
C GLU A 60 -16.76 29.23 0.80
N ILE A 61 -16.36 28.00 1.17
CA ILE A 61 -14.94 27.65 1.35
C ILE A 61 -14.16 27.90 0.04
N ASN A 62 -14.69 27.45 -1.11
CA ASN A 62 -14.04 27.63 -2.40
C ASN A 62 -13.85 29.11 -2.73
N GLN A 63 -14.88 29.94 -2.53
CA GLN A 63 -14.82 31.37 -2.80
C GLN A 63 -13.74 32.06 -1.95
N ARG A 64 -13.76 31.85 -0.62
CA ARG A 64 -12.75 32.43 0.28
C ARG A 64 -11.34 31.92 -0.03
N PHE A 65 -11.21 30.64 -0.39
CA PHE A 65 -9.92 30.05 -0.76
C PHE A 65 -9.37 30.68 -2.06
N LEU A 66 -10.19 30.77 -3.11
CA LEU A 66 -9.77 31.37 -4.38
C LEU A 66 -9.45 32.86 -4.26
N ASN A 67 -10.14 33.60 -3.39
CA ASN A 67 -9.77 35.00 -3.08
C ASN A 67 -8.34 35.09 -2.51
N ARG A 68 -7.95 34.16 -1.62
CA ARG A 68 -6.57 34.08 -1.09
C ARG A 68 -5.56 33.75 -2.19
N VAL A 69 -5.90 32.83 -3.09
CA VAL A 69 -5.05 32.47 -4.24
C VAL A 69 -4.85 33.67 -5.17
N ALA A 70 -5.91 34.41 -5.49
CA ALA A 70 -5.86 35.58 -6.36
C ALA A 70 -5.00 36.71 -5.74
N ALA A 71 -5.08 36.90 -4.42
CA ALA A 71 -4.27 37.86 -3.71
C ALA A 71 -2.78 37.48 -3.67
N ALA A 72 -2.47 36.18 -3.50
CA ALA A 72 -1.10 35.68 -3.47
C ALA A 72 -0.43 35.62 -4.85
N PHE A 73 -1.22 35.39 -5.91
CA PHE A 73 -0.73 35.28 -7.29
C PHE A 73 -1.56 36.15 -8.24
N PRO A 74 -1.43 37.49 -8.19
CA PRO A 74 -2.22 38.40 -9.01
C PRO A 74 -2.01 38.14 -10.51
N GLY A 75 -3.11 37.97 -11.25
CA GLY A 75 -3.11 37.75 -12.70
C GLY A 75 -2.94 36.30 -13.16
N ASP A 76 -2.63 35.34 -12.27
CA ASP A 76 -2.53 33.91 -12.63
C ASP A 76 -3.92 33.23 -12.64
N VAL A 77 -4.69 33.54 -13.68
CA VAL A 77 -6.07 33.03 -13.84
C VAL A 77 -6.11 31.51 -13.97
N ASP A 78 -5.10 30.90 -14.60
CA ASP A 78 -5.08 29.44 -14.75
C ASP A 78 -4.82 28.72 -13.42
N ARG A 79 -3.98 29.29 -12.53
CA ARG A 79 -3.81 28.76 -11.17
C ARG A 79 -5.10 28.77 -10.36
N LEU A 80 -5.92 29.81 -10.47
CA LEU A 80 -7.25 29.84 -9.82
C LEU A 80 -8.09 28.62 -10.24
N ARG A 81 -8.09 28.31 -11.55
CA ARG A 81 -8.79 27.14 -12.08
C ARG A 81 -8.20 25.84 -11.56
N ARG A 82 -6.86 25.69 -11.55
CA ARG A 82 -6.18 24.46 -11.12
C ARG A 82 -6.30 24.20 -9.61
N MET A 83 -6.43 25.26 -8.79
CA MET A 83 -6.56 25.15 -7.33
C MET A 83 -8.01 25.12 -6.84
N SER A 84 -9.00 25.36 -7.71
CA SER A 84 -10.41 25.35 -7.35
C SER A 84 -10.84 24.02 -6.70
N LEU A 85 -11.68 24.11 -5.68
CA LEU A 85 -12.35 22.96 -5.08
C LEU A 85 -13.46 22.42 -5.98
N VAL A 86 -13.94 23.27 -6.91
CA VAL A 86 -14.98 22.98 -7.88
C VAL A 86 -14.34 22.87 -9.26
N GLU A 87 -14.35 21.67 -9.82
CA GLU A 87 -13.89 21.42 -11.18
C GLU A 87 -15.02 21.69 -12.17
N GLU A 88 -14.74 22.55 -13.14
CA GLU A 88 -15.61 22.82 -14.28
C GLU A 88 -15.43 21.76 -15.39
N GLY A 89 -16.47 21.54 -16.19
CA GLY A 89 -16.48 20.56 -17.27
C GLY A 89 -17.89 20.16 -17.67
N ALA A 90 -18.04 19.05 -18.39
CA ALA A 90 -19.36 18.54 -18.80
C ALA A 90 -20.28 18.27 -17.60
N VAL A 91 -19.71 17.83 -16.46
CA VAL A 91 -20.38 17.74 -15.17
C VAL A 91 -19.47 18.37 -14.14
N LYS A 92 -19.98 19.38 -13.41
CA LYS A 92 -19.22 20.00 -12.31
C LYS A 92 -18.95 18.98 -11.22
N ARG A 93 -17.75 19.01 -10.65
CA ARG A 93 -17.34 18.07 -9.58
C ARG A 93 -16.69 18.81 -8.42
N ILE A 94 -16.83 18.28 -7.22
CA ILE A 94 -16.06 18.71 -6.06
C ILE A 94 -14.81 17.83 -5.96
N ASN A 95 -13.63 18.44 -5.98
CA ASN A 95 -12.36 17.78 -5.76
C ASN A 95 -12.09 17.67 -4.25
N MET A 96 -12.22 16.47 -3.71
CA MET A 96 -12.13 16.25 -2.26
C MET A 96 -10.71 16.43 -1.73
N ALA A 97 -9.69 16.12 -2.54
CA ALA A 97 -8.30 16.32 -2.14
C ALA A 97 -7.98 17.82 -1.96
N HIS A 98 -8.46 18.66 -2.88
CA HIS A 98 -8.32 20.12 -2.75
C HIS A 98 -9.04 20.63 -1.51
N LEU A 99 -10.27 20.15 -1.24
CA LEU A 99 -11.03 20.52 -0.05
C LEU A 99 -10.28 20.12 1.24
N CYS A 100 -9.70 18.92 1.26
CA CYS A 100 -8.88 18.45 2.38
C CYS A 100 -7.65 19.34 2.61
N ILE A 101 -6.94 19.75 1.55
CA ILE A 101 -5.76 20.61 1.67
C ILE A 101 -6.13 22.01 2.16
N ALA A 102 -7.18 22.61 1.60
CA ALA A 102 -7.65 23.93 2.00
C ALA A 102 -8.10 23.97 3.48
N GLY A 103 -8.81 22.92 3.92
CA GLY A 103 -9.39 22.83 5.26
C GLY A 103 -8.55 22.11 6.32
N SER A 104 -7.25 21.89 6.09
CA SER A 104 -6.35 21.25 7.05
C SER A 104 -5.09 22.08 7.32
N HIS A 105 -4.58 22.02 8.55
CA HIS A 105 -3.32 22.69 8.93
C HIS A 105 -2.07 21.88 8.54
N ALA A 106 -2.21 20.58 8.27
CA ALA A 106 -1.12 19.71 7.87
C ALA A 106 -1.56 18.74 6.77
N VAL A 107 -0.66 18.50 5.82
CA VAL A 107 -0.81 17.55 4.72
C VAL A 107 0.44 16.68 4.67
N ASN A 108 0.32 15.35 4.72
CA ASN A 108 1.48 14.47 4.63
C ASN A 108 1.34 13.37 3.58
N GLY A 109 2.48 13.04 2.96
CA GLY A 109 2.67 11.79 2.23
C GLY A 109 3.19 10.68 3.13
N VAL A 110 3.14 9.45 2.61
CA VAL A 110 3.40 8.20 3.36
C VAL A 110 4.75 7.52 3.11
N ALA A 111 5.59 8.14 2.28
CA ALA A 111 7.01 7.83 2.11
C ALA A 111 7.72 9.06 1.54
N ARG A 112 9.05 9.18 1.73
CA ARG A 112 9.80 10.36 1.29
C ARG A 112 9.58 10.67 -0.20
N ILE A 113 9.77 9.67 -1.08
CA ILE A 113 9.57 9.83 -2.53
C ILE A 113 8.15 10.28 -2.86
N HIS A 114 7.15 9.71 -2.20
CA HIS A 114 5.75 10.08 -2.39
C HIS A 114 5.47 11.52 -1.96
N SER A 115 5.95 11.93 -0.78
CA SER A 115 5.87 13.32 -0.33
C SER A 115 6.52 14.29 -1.31
N GLU A 116 7.65 13.92 -1.92
CA GLU A 116 8.28 14.74 -2.98
C GLU A 116 7.44 14.81 -4.25
N ILE A 117 6.85 13.70 -4.69
CA ILE A 117 5.95 13.67 -5.86
C ILE A 117 4.75 14.60 -5.62
N LEU A 118 4.12 14.54 -4.44
CA LEU A 118 3.00 15.41 -4.10
C LEU A 118 3.37 16.90 -4.22
N LYS A 119 4.51 17.30 -3.66
CA LYS A 119 4.97 18.70 -3.71
C LYS A 119 5.38 19.16 -5.11
N LYS A 120 5.97 18.26 -5.92
CA LYS A 120 6.51 18.63 -7.25
C LYS A 120 5.50 18.50 -8.38
N THR A 121 4.44 17.72 -8.20
CA THR A 121 3.50 17.39 -9.28
C THR A 121 2.05 17.65 -8.86
N ILE A 122 1.43 16.74 -8.11
CA ILE A 122 -0.02 16.70 -7.87
C ILE A 122 -0.52 17.94 -7.14
N PHE A 123 0.19 18.41 -6.11
CA PHE A 123 -0.21 19.53 -5.26
C PHE A 123 0.80 20.68 -5.31
N LYS A 124 1.51 20.83 -6.44
CA LYS A 124 2.53 21.87 -6.63
C LYS A 124 2.00 23.26 -6.31
N ASP A 125 0.84 23.63 -6.85
CA ASP A 125 0.28 24.97 -6.65
C ASP A 125 -0.14 25.23 -5.19
N PHE A 126 -0.60 24.19 -4.47
CA PHE A 126 -0.90 24.28 -3.04
C PHE A 126 0.37 24.37 -2.18
N TYR A 127 1.43 23.65 -2.57
CA TYR A 127 2.72 23.71 -1.90
C TYR A 127 3.37 25.09 -2.07
N GLU A 128 3.25 25.71 -3.24
CA GLU A 128 3.73 27.07 -3.48
C GLU A 128 2.97 28.12 -2.64
N LEU A 129 1.66 27.91 -2.40
CA LEU A 129 0.85 28.81 -1.55
C LEU A 129 1.15 28.63 -0.05
N GLU A 130 1.17 27.39 0.45
CA GLU A 130 1.29 27.09 1.89
C GLU A 130 2.34 25.98 2.14
N PRO A 131 3.65 26.25 1.91
CA PRO A 131 4.69 25.21 1.94
C PRO A 131 4.84 24.53 3.31
N HIS A 132 4.58 25.29 4.38
CA HIS A 132 4.67 24.82 5.76
C HIS A 132 3.66 23.71 6.11
N LYS A 133 2.57 23.55 5.34
CA LYS A 133 1.58 22.48 5.55
C LYS A 133 2.13 21.11 5.17
N PHE A 134 3.06 21.03 4.21
CA PHE A 134 3.44 19.77 3.58
C PHE A 134 4.55 19.05 4.34
N GLN A 135 4.26 17.83 4.76
CA GLN A 135 5.14 17.00 5.58
C GLN A 135 5.34 15.60 4.98
N ASN A 136 6.26 14.85 5.59
CA ASN A 136 6.38 13.41 5.40
C ASN A 136 6.14 12.69 6.73
N LYS A 137 5.41 11.57 6.66
CA LYS A 137 5.32 10.58 7.73
C LYS A 137 5.39 9.22 7.05
N THR A 138 6.59 8.65 7.01
CA THR A 138 6.77 7.33 6.39
C THR A 138 5.97 6.29 7.18
N ASN A 139 5.19 5.47 6.48
CA ASN A 139 4.39 4.42 7.10
C ASN A 139 5.27 3.47 7.95
N GLY A 140 4.62 2.80 8.91
CA GLY A 140 5.23 1.75 9.69
C GLY A 140 4.29 0.57 9.87
N ILE A 141 4.81 -0.47 10.49
CA ILE A 141 4.07 -1.66 10.91
C ILE A 141 4.30 -1.88 12.40
N THR A 142 3.33 -2.51 13.09
CA THR A 142 3.50 -2.86 14.49
C THR A 142 4.31 -4.16 14.64
N PRO A 143 5.45 -4.16 15.35
CA PRO A 143 6.25 -5.37 15.57
C PRO A 143 5.52 -6.40 16.44
N ARG A 144 4.54 -5.98 17.25
CA ARG A 144 3.74 -6.90 18.08
C ARG A 144 2.98 -7.92 17.23
N ARG A 145 2.32 -7.47 16.15
CA ARG A 145 1.60 -8.37 15.24
C ARG A 145 2.52 -9.01 14.20
N TRP A 146 3.41 -8.22 13.61
CA TRP A 146 4.17 -8.61 12.43
C TRP A 146 5.55 -9.20 12.74
N LEU A 147 5.86 -9.45 14.01
CA LEU A 147 7.01 -10.24 14.43
C LEU A 147 6.61 -11.20 15.57
N VAL A 148 6.24 -10.68 16.75
CA VAL A 148 5.99 -11.53 17.93
C VAL A 148 4.82 -12.50 17.73
N LEU A 149 3.66 -12.00 17.26
CA LEU A 149 2.47 -12.84 17.06
C LEU A 149 2.65 -13.83 15.90
N CYS A 150 3.14 -13.36 14.75
CA CYS A 150 3.18 -14.19 13.54
C CYS A 150 4.44 -15.04 13.40
N ASN A 151 5.54 -14.65 14.04
CA ASN A 151 6.83 -15.33 13.96
C ASN A 151 7.48 -15.45 15.35
N PRO A 152 6.81 -16.14 16.32
CA PRO A 152 7.31 -16.25 17.69
C PRO A 152 8.67 -16.93 17.77
N GLY A 153 9.00 -17.85 16.85
CA GLY A 153 10.31 -18.48 16.80
C GLY A 153 11.44 -17.49 16.50
N LEU A 154 11.22 -16.54 15.58
CA LEU A 154 12.22 -15.50 15.30
C LEU A 154 12.31 -14.50 16.46
N ALA A 155 11.16 -14.17 17.06
CA ALA A 155 11.11 -13.28 18.21
C ALA A 155 11.94 -13.82 19.39
N GLU A 156 11.88 -15.13 19.65
CA GLU A 156 12.66 -15.81 20.69
C GLU A 156 14.17 -15.75 20.37
N VAL A 157 14.57 -16.14 19.16
CA VAL A 157 15.99 -16.12 18.74
C VAL A 157 16.60 -14.72 18.83
N ILE A 158 15.81 -13.67 18.57
CA ILE A 158 16.24 -12.29 18.77
C ILE A 158 16.35 -11.97 20.27
N ALA A 159 15.33 -12.32 21.06
CA ALA A 159 15.28 -12.02 22.49
C ALA A 159 16.44 -12.67 23.27
N GLU A 160 16.81 -13.90 22.93
CA GLU A 160 17.96 -14.60 23.51
C GLU A 160 19.29 -13.84 23.32
N ARG A 161 19.41 -13.02 22.27
CA ARG A 161 20.65 -12.29 21.94
C ARG A 161 20.65 -10.86 22.46
N ILE A 162 19.52 -10.17 22.45
CA ILE A 162 19.46 -8.72 22.71
C ILE A 162 18.42 -8.29 23.75
N GLY A 163 17.71 -9.23 24.38
CA GLY A 163 16.61 -8.98 25.31
C GLY A 163 15.28 -8.66 24.60
N GLU A 164 14.23 -8.37 25.35
CA GLU A 164 12.86 -8.20 24.83
C GLU A 164 12.46 -6.74 24.53
N ASP A 165 13.28 -5.76 24.91
CA ASP A 165 12.94 -4.34 24.78
C ASP A 165 12.68 -3.90 23.32
N TYR A 166 13.20 -4.66 22.34
CA TYR A 166 12.99 -4.38 20.91
C TYR A 166 11.51 -4.43 20.49
N ILE A 167 10.63 -5.07 21.27
CA ILE A 167 9.20 -5.20 20.95
C ILE A 167 8.50 -3.83 20.98
N SER A 168 8.92 -2.92 21.85
CA SER A 168 8.45 -1.54 21.93
C SER A 168 9.46 -0.53 21.37
N ASP A 169 10.73 -0.90 21.24
CA ASP A 169 11.81 -0.08 20.69
C ASP A 169 12.57 -0.79 19.56
N LEU A 170 11.98 -0.81 18.37
CA LEU A 170 12.46 -1.63 17.25
C LEU A 170 13.85 -1.24 16.74
N ASP A 171 14.35 -0.04 17.06
CA ASP A 171 15.70 0.40 16.70
C ASP A 171 16.78 -0.47 17.35
N GLN A 172 16.46 -1.17 18.45
CA GLN A 172 17.39 -2.10 19.11
C GLN A 172 17.77 -3.30 18.24
N LEU A 173 16.99 -3.64 17.20
CA LEU A 173 17.37 -4.68 16.24
C LEU A 173 18.71 -4.40 15.55
N ARG A 174 19.21 -3.16 15.55
CA ARG A 174 20.56 -2.82 15.08
C ARG A 174 21.66 -3.57 15.83
N LYS A 175 21.43 -3.95 17.09
CA LYS A 175 22.36 -4.78 17.88
C LYS A 175 22.61 -6.14 17.23
N LEU A 176 21.68 -6.65 16.41
CA LEU A 176 21.87 -7.91 15.69
C LEU A 176 23.02 -7.86 14.67
N LEU A 177 23.48 -6.66 14.26
CA LEU A 177 24.62 -6.52 13.35
C LEU A 177 25.90 -7.12 13.92
N SER A 178 26.08 -7.19 15.24
CA SER A 178 27.25 -7.84 15.85
C SER A 178 27.21 -9.37 15.76
N PHE A 179 26.09 -9.96 15.35
CA PHE A 179 25.89 -11.41 15.21
C PHE A 179 25.82 -11.87 13.76
N VAL A 180 26.14 -10.99 12.79
CA VAL A 180 26.05 -11.33 11.36
C VAL A 180 27.00 -12.47 10.95
N ASP A 181 28.14 -12.59 11.64
CA ASP A 181 29.15 -13.65 11.44
C ASP A 181 29.11 -14.72 12.56
N ASP A 182 28.11 -14.68 13.45
CA ASP A 182 27.90 -15.71 14.47
C ASP A 182 27.23 -16.94 13.83
N GLU A 183 28.01 -18.00 13.61
CA GLU A 183 27.55 -19.26 13.02
C GLU A 183 26.36 -19.90 13.74
N ALA A 184 26.24 -19.73 15.06
CA ALA A 184 25.09 -20.22 15.79
C ALA A 184 23.85 -19.38 15.46
N PHE A 185 23.97 -18.06 15.48
CA PHE A 185 22.87 -17.15 15.16
C PHE A 185 22.38 -17.33 13.70
N ILE A 186 23.29 -17.44 12.75
CA ILE A 186 22.97 -17.71 11.33
C ILE A 186 22.14 -19.01 11.22
N ARG A 187 22.59 -20.08 11.88
CA ARG A 187 21.90 -21.38 11.88
C ARG A 187 20.52 -21.29 12.53
N ASP A 188 20.39 -20.58 13.65
CA ASP A 188 19.13 -20.48 14.39
C ASP A 188 18.08 -19.68 13.58
N VAL A 189 18.48 -18.57 12.96
CA VAL A 189 17.61 -17.78 12.06
C VAL A 189 17.19 -18.63 10.85
N ALA A 190 18.12 -19.35 10.22
CA ALA A 190 17.84 -20.22 9.08
C ALA A 190 16.86 -21.36 9.46
N LYS A 191 17.05 -21.96 10.65
CA LYS A 191 16.17 -23.00 11.18
C LYS A 191 14.74 -22.49 11.35
N VAL A 192 14.56 -21.30 11.94
CA VAL A 192 13.23 -20.69 12.11
C VAL A 192 12.54 -20.46 10.77
N LYS A 193 13.27 -19.98 9.75
CA LYS A 193 12.73 -19.82 8.39
C LYS A 193 12.23 -21.15 7.84
N GLN A 194 13.04 -22.21 7.95
CA GLN A 194 12.67 -23.53 7.46
C GLN A 194 11.44 -24.11 8.20
N GLU A 195 11.35 -23.92 9.52
CA GLU A 195 10.18 -24.31 10.31
C GLU A 195 8.91 -23.56 9.87
N ASN A 196 9.02 -22.25 9.60
CA ASN A 196 7.90 -21.46 9.10
C ASN A 196 7.44 -21.94 7.71
N LYS A 197 8.38 -22.30 6.82
CA LYS A 197 8.07 -22.89 5.51
C LYS A 197 7.36 -24.22 5.63
N LEU A 198 7.82 -25.10 6.51
CA LEU A 198 7.18 -26.39 6.79
C LEU A 198 5.76 -26.22 7.34
N LYS A 199 5.58 -25.32 8.32
CA LYS A 199 4.26 -24.98 8.88
C LYS A 199 3.32 -24.45 7.80
N PHE A 200 3.82 -23.59 6.91
CA PHE A 200 3.01 -23.03 5.84
C PHE A 200 2.65 -24.05 4.75
N ALA A 201 3.58 -24.92 4.38
CA ALA A 201 3.31 -26.04 3.46
C ALA A 201 2.23 -26.99 4.02
N ALA A 202 2.33 -27.36 5.30
CA ALA A 202 1.32 -28.18 5.97
C ALA A 202 -0.06 -27.48 6.03
N TYR A 203 -0.08 -26.16 6.24
CA TYR A 203 -1.30 -25.36 6.18
C TYR A 203 -1.94 -25.39 4.77
N LEU A 204 -1.14 -25.23 3.72
CA LEU A 204 -1.63 -25.28 2.32
C LEU A 204 -2.18 -26.65 1.95
N GLU A 205 -1.52 -27.72 2.39
CA GLU A 205 -2.00 -29.08 2.17
C GLU A 205 -3.30 -29.34 2.94
N LYS A 206 -3.43 -28.86 4.18
CA LYS A 206 -4.64 -29.04 4.98
C LYS A 206 -5.84 -28.31 4.39
N GLU A 207 -5.70 -27.01 4.13
CA GLU A 207 -6.82 -26.12 3.78
C GLU A 207 -7.12 -26.10 2.28
N TYR A 208 -6.09 -26.18 1.44
CA TYR A 208 -6.24 -26.02 -0.02
C TYR A 208 -5.91 -27.30 -0.81
N LYS A 209 -5.48 -28.38 -0.13
CA LYS A 209 -5.10 -29.66 -0.78
C LYS A 209 -3.97 -29.50 -1.81
N VAL A 210 -3.09 -28.53 -1.59
CA VAL A 210 -1.94 -28.26 -2.45
C VAL A 210 -0.66 -28.74 -1.77
N HIS A 211 0.04 -29.68 -2.41
CA HIS A 211 1.35 -30.14 -1.98
C HIS A 211 2.46 -29.29 -2.62
N ILE A 212 3.38 -28.76 -1.81
CA ILE A 212 4.53 -27.95 -2.25
C ILE A 212 5.82 -28.46 -1.62
N ASN A 213 6.95 -28.30 -2.31
CA ASN A 213 8.28 -28.66 -1.80
C ASN A 213 8.81 -27.56 -0.84
N PRO A 214 8.91 -27.80 0.47
CA PRO A 214 9.40 -26.80 1.44
C PRO A 214 10.89 -26.46 1.30
N ASN A 215 11.65 -27.23 0.53
CA ASN A 215 13.07 -26.96 0.24
C ASN A 215 13.24 -26.01 -0.94
N SER A 216 12.17 -25.74 -1.70
CA SER A 216 12.18 -24.72 -2.76
C SER A 216 12.23 -23.31 -2.17
N LEU A 217 12.71 -22.34 -2.95
CA LEU A 217 12.61 -20.93 -2.60
C LEU A 217 11.14 -20.49 -2.67
N PHE A 218 10.62 -19.94 -1.57
CA PHE A 218 9.26 -19.40 -1.50
C PHE A 218 9.25 -17.95 -1.97
N ASP A 219 8.78 -17.75 -3.21
CA ASP A 219 8.73 -16.48 -3.93
C ASP A 219 7.31 -15.91 -3.83
N ILE A 220 7.13 -14.80 -3.12
CA ILE A 220 5.80 -14.38 -2.65
C ILE A 220 5.45 -12.97 -3.11
N GLN A 221 4.32 -12.87 -3.82
CA GLN A 221 3.68 -11.60 -4.18
C GLN A 221 2.25 -11.51 -3.64
N VAL A 222 2.10 -11.02 -2.40
CA VAL A 222 0.79 -10.88 -1.74
C VAL A 222 0.39 -9.42 -1.51
N LYS A 223 -0.62 -8.95 -2.24
CA LYS A 223 -1.16 -7.58 -2.21
C LYS A 223 -2.45 -7.51 -3.04
N ARG A 224 -3.18 -6.39 -2.99
CA ARG A 224 -4.31 -6.16 -3.91
C ARG A 224 -3.87 -6.40 -5.36
N ILE A 225 -4.73 -7.00 -6.19
CA ILE A 225 -4.44 -7.21 -7.60
C ILE A 225 -4.70 -5.90 -8.34
N HIS A 226 -3.67 -5.36 -8.99
CA HIS A 226 -3.75 -4.09 -9.69
C HIS A 226 -2.66 -3.99 -10.76
N GLU A 227 -2.97 -3.38 -11.90
CA GLU A 227 -2.02 -3.23 -13.01
C GLU A 227 -0.69 -2.57 -12.59
N TYR A 228 -0.73 -1.49 -11.80
CA TYR A 228 0.50 -0.81 -11.34
C TYR A 228 1.38 -1.67 -10.40
N LYS A 229 0.81 -2.68 -9.75
CA LYS A 229 1.53 -3.62 -8.88
C LYS A 229 2.21 -4.74 -9.66
N ARG A 230 1.93 -4.84 -10.97
CA ARG A 230 2.60 -5.68 -11.96
C ARG A 230 2.66 -7.17 -11.60
N GLN A 231 1.59 -7.74 -11.06
CA GLN A 231 1.44 -9.22 -11.01
C GLN A 231 1.63 -9.84 -12.39
N LEU A 232 1.24 -9.14 -13.45
CA LEU A 232 1.48 -9.54 -14.84
C LEU A 232 2.98 -9.68 -15.17
N LEU A 233 3.84 -8.78 -14.67
CA LEU A 233 5.29 -8.88 -14.88
C LEU A 233 5.85 -10.14 -14.20
N ASN A 234 5.35 -10.47 -13.01
CA ASN A 234 5.72 -11.73 -12.36
C ASN A 234 5.23 -12.95 -13.16
N CYS A 235 4.02 -12.91 -13.73
CA CYS A 235 3.53 -13.96 -14.62
C CYS A 235 4.47 -14.19 -15.82
N LEU A 236 4.98 -13.13 -16.45
CA LEU A 236 5.94 -13.24 -17.55
C LEU A 236 7.26 -13.89 -17.10
N HIS A 237 7.73 -13.57 -15.89
CA HIS A 237 8.90 -14.22 -15.31
C HIS A 237 8.66 -15.71 -15.06
N ILE A 238 7.51 -16.09 -14.51
CA ILE A 238 7.11 -17.49 -14.32
C ILE A 238 7.10 -18.25 -15.66
N ILE A 239 6.48 -17.68 -16.70
CA ILE A 239 6.45 -18.27 -18.05
C ILE A 239 7.88 -18.41 -18.61
N THR A 240 8.75 -17.43 -18.34
CA THR A 240 10.16 -17.50 -18.75
C THR A 240 10.89 -18.66 -18.06
N LEU A 241 10.69 -18.86 -16.76
CA LEU A 241 11.28 -19.99 -16.03
C LEU A 241 10.77 -21.32 -16.58
N TYR A 242 9.45 -21.43 -16.80
CA TYR A 242 8.84 -22.62 -17.39
C TYR A 242 9.44 -22.94 -18.77
N ASN A 243 9.48 -21.98 -19.69
CA ASN A 243 10.01 -22.17 -21.03
C ASN A 243 11.48 -22.60 -21.02
N ARG A 244 12.30 -22.02 -20.13
CA ARG A 244 13.72 -22.40 -19.98
C ARG A 244 13.89 -23.82 -19.46
N ILE A 245 13.05 -24.26 -18.52
CA ILE A 245 13.04 -25.66 -18.04
C ILE A 245 12.65 -26.61 -19.18
N LYS A 246 11.67 -26.24 -20.02
CA LYS A 246 11.26 -27.07 -21.17
C LYS A 246 12.31 -27.14 -22.27
N GLN A 247 13.04 -26.05 -22.49
CA GLN A 247 14.09 -25.98 -23.50
C GLN A 247 15.31 -26.83 -23.13
N ASP A 248 15.68 -26.86 -21.84
CA ASP A 248 16.79 -27.67 -21.34
C ASP A 248 16.37 -28.43 -20.06
N PRO A 249 15.67 -29.58 -20.21
CA PRO A 249 15.09 -30.32 -19.08
C PRO A 249 16.10 -30.86 -18.07
N ASN A 250 17.35 -31.06 -18.47
CA ASN A 250 18.40 -31.64 -17.62
C ASN A 250 19.21 -30.58 -16.87
N ARG A 251 19.04 -29.30 -17.22
CA ARG A 251 19.71 -28.20 -16.53
C ARG A 251 19.23 -28.08 -15.09
N PHE A 252 20.20 -27.98 -14.18
CA PHE A 252 19.92 -27.64 -12.80
C PHE A 252 19.37 -26.22 -12.69
N VAL A 253 18.25 -26.08 -11.98
CA VAL A 253 17.64 -24.82 -11.57
C VAL A 253 17.28 -24.91 -10.11
N VAL A 254 17.43 -23.81 -9.36
CA VAL A 254 16.98 -23.76 -7.96
C VAL A 254 15.46 -23.90 -7.95
N PRO A 255 14.89 -24.91 -7.24
CA PRO A 255 13.45 -25.08 -7.18
C PRO A 255 12.75 -23.85 -6.60
N ARG A 256 11.61 -23.46 -7.17
CA ARG A 256 10.82 -22.30 -6.73
C ARG A 256 9.34 -22.64 -6.57
N THR A 257 8.77 -22.20 -5.45
CA THR A 257 7.31 -22.14 -5.27
C THR A 257 6.90 -20.67 -5.30
N VAL A 258 6.33 -20.24 -6.42
CA VAL A 258 5.85 -18.88 -6.62
C VAL A 258 4.40 -18.78 -6.15
N MET A 259 4.14 -17.88 -5.22
CA MET A 259 2.84 -17.70 -4.57
C MET A 259 2.35 -16.28 -4.77
N ILE A 260 1.25 -16.13 -5.51
CA ILE A 260 0.62 -14.83 -5.74
C ILE A 260 -0.72 -14.81 -5.01
N GLY A 261 -0.98 -13.78 -4.21
CA GLY A 261 -2.22 -13.68 -3.44
C GLY A 261 -2.78 -12.27 -3.42
N GLY A 262 -4.10 -12.16 -3.49
CA GLY A 262 -4.74 -10.85 -3.54
C GLY A 262 -6.22 -10.90 -3.87
N LYS A 263 -6.88 -9.74 -3.75
CA LYS A 263 -8.25 -9.54 -4.21
C LYS A 263 -8.26 -8.48 -5.32
N ALA A 264 -9.13 -8.69 -6.30
CA ALA A 264 -9.50 -7.69 -7.29
C ALA A 264 -10.81 -7.00 -6.85
N ALA A 265 -10.97 -5.73 -7.17
CA ALA A 265 -12.25 -5.06 -6.99
C ALA A 265 -13.32 -5.68 -7.92
N PRO A 266 -14.59 -5.81 -7.51
CA PRO A 266 -15.61 -6.52 -8.29
C PRO A 266 -15.77 -6.02 -9.74
N GLY A 267 -15.74 -4.70 -9.95
CA GLY A 267 -15.85 -4.07 -11.26
C GLY A 267 -14.54 -3.98 -12.05
N TYR A 268 -13.41 -4.42 -11.49
CA TYR A 268 -12.11 -4.30 -12.13
C TYR A 268 -11.83 -5.51 -13.02
N HIS A 269 -12.35 -5.47 -14.25
CA HIS A 269 -12.23 -6.55 -15.23
C HIS A 269 -10.78 -7.02 -15.43
N MET A 270 -9.85 -6.10 -15.71
CA MET A 270 -8.44 -6.45 -15.97
C MET A 270 -7.79 -7.16 -14.77
N ALA A 271 -8.01 -6.67 -13.55
CA ALA A 271 -7.50 -7.33 -12.34
C ALA A 271 -8.06 -8.75 -12.18
N LYS A 272 -9.32 -9.01 -12.53
CA LYS A 272 -9.90 -10.36 -12.53
C LYS A 272 -9.29 -11.25 -13.61
N MET A 273 -9.02 -10.70 -14.80
CA MET A 273 -8.33 -11.43 -15.87
C MET A 273 -6.90 -11.82 -15.48
N ILE A 274 -6.19 -10.95 -14.74
CA ILE A 274 -4.87 -11.28 -14.19
C ILE A 274 -4.96 -12.45 -13.20
N ILE A 275 -5.98 -12.49 -12.33
CA ILE A 275 -6.20 -13.66 -11.45
C ILE A 275 -6.40 -14.94 -12.28
N LYS A 276 -7.26 -14.89 -13.32
CA LYS A 276 -7.47 -16.05 -14.20
C LYS A 276 -6.20 -16.47 -14.93
N LEU A 277 -5.37 -15.53 -15.35
CA LEU A 277 -4.09 -15.82 -15.97
C LEU A 277 -3.15 -16.55 -15.00
N ILE A 278 -3.05 -16.08 -13.74
CA ILE A 278 -2.20 -16.72 -12.73
C ILE A 278 -2.63 -18.18 -12.50
N THR A 279 -3.93 -18.43 -12.34
CA THR A 279 -4.42 -19.80 -12.14
C THR A 279 -4.24 -20.67 -13.37
N ALA A 280 -4.47 -20.14 -14.58
CA ALA A 280 -4.22 -20.86 -15.82
C ALA A 280 -2.73 -21.22 -16.03
N ILE A 281 -1.81 -20.33 -15.64
CA ILE A 281 -0.37 -20.63 -15.62
C ILE A 281 -0.09 -21.77 -14.63
N GLY A 282 -0.66 -21.72 -13.43
CA GLY A 282 -0.55 -22.78 -12.44
C GLY A 282 -1.06 -24.12 -12.94
N ASP A 283 -2.20 -24.14 -13.63
CA ASP A 283 -2.78 -25.36 -14.19
C ASP A 283 -1.81 -26.07 -15.14
N VAL A 284 -1.09 -25.33 -16.00
CA VAL A 284 -0.11 -25.91 -16.92
C VAL A 284 1.18 -26.30 -16.19
N VAL A 285 1.76 -25.38 -15.41
CA VAL A 285 3.08 -25.58 -14.79
C VAL A 285 3.04 -26.70 -13.74
N ASN A 286 1.99 -26.76 -12.93
CA ASN A 286 1.92 -27.70 -11.81
C ASN A 286 1.66 -29.15 -12.24
N HIS A 287 1.14 -29.37 -13.46
CA HIS A 287 0.82 -30.70 -14.00
C HIS A 287 1.81 -31.17 -15.09
N ASP A 288 2.84 -30.38 -15.41
CA ASP A 288 3.86 -30.78 -16.37
C ASP A 288 4.89 -31.72 -15.71
N PRO A 289 4.95 -33.01 -16.09
CA PRO A 289 5.86 -33.98 -15.47
C PRO A 289 7.34 -33.65 -15.75
N VAL A 290 7.63 -32.93 -16.84
CA VAL A 290 9.00 -32.46 -17.10
C VAL A 290 9.39 -31.43 -16.06
N VAL A 291 8.50 -30.53 -15.64
CA VAL A 291 8.82 -29.52 -14.62
C VAL A 291 9.10 -30.19 -13.26
N GLY A 292 8.34 -31.22 -12.90
CA GLY A 292 8.50 -31.91 -11.63
C GLY A 292 8.23 -30.96 -10.46
N ASP A 293 9.07 -30.97 -9.44
CA ASP A 293 8.97 -30.10 -8.25
C ASP A 293 9.81 -28.80 -8.36
N ARG A 294 10.44 -28.56 -9.53
CA ARG A 294 11.35 -27.43 -9.76
C ARG A 294 10.65 -26.10 -9.87
N LEU A 295 9.39 -26.09 -10.30
CA LEU A 295 8.56 -24.89 -10.36
C LEU A 295 7.12 -25.23 -9.96
N ARG A 296 6.59 -24.48 -8.99
CA ARG A 296 5.20 -24.52 -8.56
C ARG A 296 4.63 -23.12 -8.57
N VAL A 297 3.39 -22.96 -9.02
CA VAL A 297 2.70 -21.67 -9.11
C VAL A 297 1.36 -21.79 -8.42
N ILE A 298 1.23 -21.09 -7.29
CA ILE A 298 0.05 -21.18 -6.42
C ILE A 298 -0.62 -19.80 -6.30
N PHE A 299 -1.93 -19.77 -6.48
CA PHE A 299 -2.73 -18.60 -6.14
C PHE A 299 -3.26 -18.73 -4.71
N LEU A 300 -2.92 -17.78 -3.83
CA LEU A 300 -3.35 -17.78 -2.43
C LEU A 300 -4.73 -17.12 -2.31
N GLU A 301 -5.74 -17.95 -2.15
CA GLU A 301 -7.14 -17.52 -2.08
C GLU A 301 -7.45 -16.67 -0.84
N ASN A 302 -8.39 -15.74 -1.00
CA ASN A 302 -8.94 -14.92 0.08
C ASN A 302 -7.88 -14.23 0.97
N TYR A 303 -6.81 -13.71 0.35
CA TYR A 303 -5.76 -13.01 1.08
C TYR A 303 -6.31 -11.92 2.01
N ARG A 304 -5.92 -12.03 3.29
CA ARG A 304 -6.39 -11.24 4.43
C ARG A 304 -5.33 -11.29 5.53
N VAL A 305 -5.51 -10.52 6.61
CA VAL A 305 -4.52 -10.39 7.70
C VAL A 305 -4.11 -11.75 8.28
N SER A 306 -5.06 -12.64 8.57
CA SER A 306 -4.76 -13.95 9.15
C SER A 306 -4.02 -14.92 8.23
N LEU A 307 -4.13 -14.73 6.90
CA LEU A 307 -3.30 -15.46 5.92
C LEU A 307 -1.93 -14.79 5.77
N ALA A 308 -1.88 -13.45 5.83
CA ALA A 308 -0.63 -12.68 5.82
C ALA A 308 0.30 -13.09 6.98
N GLU A 309 -0.26 -13.28 8.17
CA GLU A 309 0.47 -13.77 9.37
C GLU A 309 1.09 -15.16 9.20
N LYS A 310 0.68 -15.94 8.18
CA LYS A 310 1.24 -17.27 7.89
C LYS A 310 2.25 -17.23 6.75
N VAL A 311 1.89 -16.54 5.67
CA VAL A 311 2.70 -16.50 4.45
C VAL A 311 3.95 -15.61 4.59
N ILE A 312 3.86 -14.52 5.36
CA ILE A 312 4.97 -13.57 5.50
C ILE A 312 6.18 -14.20 6.20
N PRO A 313 6.04 -14.86 7.38
CA PRO A 313 7.16 -15.53 8.05
C PRO A 313 7.80 -16.65 7.22
N ALA A 314 7.05 -17.23 6.28
CA ALA A 314 7.50 -18.34 5.44
C ALA A 314 8.17 -17.90 4.11
N ALA A 315 8.17 -16.62 3.76
CA ALA A 315 8.73 -16.17 2.49
C ALA A 315 10.26 -16.13 2.50
N ASP A 316 10.86 -16.52 1.39
CA ASP A 316 12.28 -16.31 1.12
C ASP A 316 12.50 -15.07 0.25
N LEU A 317 11.61 -14.82 -0.71
CA LEU A 317 11.66 -13.67 -1.62
C LEU A 317 10.33 -12.89 -1.56
N SER A 318 10.44 -11.57 -1.41
CA SER A 318 9.30 -10.65 -1.38
C SER A 318 9.22 -9.81 -2.66
N GLU A 319 8.14 -9.98 -3.41
CA GLU A 319 7.95 -9.28 -4.69
C GLU A 319 7.36 -7.87 -4.49
N GLN A 320 8.21 -6.84 -4.69
CA GLN A 320 7.88 -5.42 -4.55
C GLN A 320 8.09 -4.65 -5.86
N ILE A 321 7.47 -5.16 -6.93
CA ILE A 321 7.73 -4.76 -8.30
C ILE A 321 6.72 -3.75 -8.85
N SER A 322 6.26 -2.76 -8.10
CA SER A 322 5.39 -1.72 -8.69
C SER A 322 6.12 -0.85 -9.71
N THR A 323 5.41 -0.24 -10.67
CA THR A 323 6.01 0.78 -11.55
C THR A 323 6.52 1.95 -10.71
N ALA A 324 7.72 2.47 -11.00
CA ALA A 324 8.30 3.57 -10.24
C ALA A 324 7.35 4.78 -10.19
N GLY A 325 7.21 5.37 -8.99
CA GLY A 325 6.30 6.50 -8.74
C GLY A 325 4.83 6.14 -8.49
N THR A 326 4.41 4.89 -8.69
CA THR A 326 2.97 4.51 -8.55
C THR A 326 2.60 3.98 -7.15
N GLU A 327 3.52 3.32 -6.44
CA GLU A 327 3.28 2.89 -5.06
C GLU A 327 3.69 4.00 -4.09
N ALA A 328 2.75 4.50 -3.31
CA ALA A 328 2.97 5.61 -2.39
C ALA A 328 3.96 5.26 -1.25
N SER A 329 3.97 4.01 -0.79
CA SER A 329 4.86 3.55 0.28
C SER A 329 4.98 2.03 0.25
N GLY A 330 3.84 1.35 0.40
CA GLY A 330 3.80 -0.09 0.65
C GLY A 330 4.17 -0.42 2.09
N THR A 331 3.41 -1.30 2.73
CA THR A 331 3.72 -1.82 4.08
C THR A 331 3.92 -3.32 4.09
N GLY A 332 3.66 -4.02 2.98
CA GLY A 332 3.98 -5.44 2.85
C GLY A 332 5.50 -5.67 2.84
N ASN A 333 6.23 -4.86 2.07
CA ASN A 333 7.70 -4.80 2.06
C ASN A 333 8.31 -4.75 3.47
N MET A 334 7.80 -3.88 4.35
CA MET A 334 8.28 -3.75 5.73
C MET A 334 8.09 -5.04 6.54
N LYS A 335 6.98 -5.77 6.31
CA LYS A 335 6.67 -7.02 7.03
C LYS A 335 7.50 -8.19 6.56
N PHE A 336 7.93 -8.18 5.30
CA PHE A 336 8.82 -9.21 4.76
C PHE A 336 10.28 -8.94 5.09
N MET A 337 10.65 -7.67 5.27
CA MET A 337 11.99 -7.27 5.68
C MET A 337 12.26 -7.61 7.15
N LEU A 338 11.27 -7.38 8.01
CA LEU A 338 11.27 -7.77 9.42
C LEU A 338 11.06 -9.27 9.57
#